data_AF-A0A3D2W2P1-F1
#
_entry.id   AF-A0A3D2W2P1-F1
#
_cell.length_a   1.000
_cell.length_b   1.000
_cell.length_c   1.000
_cell.angle_alpha   90.00
_cell.angle_beta   90.00
_cell.angle_gamma   90.00
#
_symmetry.space_group_name_H-M   'P 1'
#
loop_
_entity.id
_entity.type
_entity.pdbx_description
1 polymer ?
#
loop_
_entity_poly.entity_id
_entity_poly.type
_entity_poly.pdbx_seq_one_letter_code
_entity_poly.pdbx_strand_id
1 'polypeptide(L)'
;GGPLGAYFPPSLFDTPYDYEAFAARDGLIGHGGIVVFDDSVDMAAQARFAMEFCAIESCGKCTPCRIGSVRGQEVIDRIVGGENRGENISLLEDLCQTLKLGSLCALGGFTPYPVLSALKHFPEDFQRARAYDGRGLK
;
A
#
# COMPACT_ATOMS: atom_id res chain seq x y z
N GLY A 1 1.55 11.27 6.65
CA GLY A 1 1.28 10.66 7.97
C GLY A 1 2.02 9.38 8.26
N GLY A 2 3.32 9.28 7.92
CA GLY A 2 4.13 8.07 8.17
C GLY A 2 3.82 6.89 7.23
N PRO A 3 4.41 5.70 7.48
CA PRO A 3 4.36 4.54 6.58
C PRO A 3 2.97 3.89 6.44
N LEU A 4 2.04 4.22 7.33
CA LEU A 4 0.67 3.71 7.32
C LEU A 4 -0.33 4.71 6.72
N GLY A 5 0.14 5.86 6.22
CA GLY A 5 -0.70 6.86 5.57
C GLY A 5 -0.89 6.56 4.08
N ALA A 6 -1.98 7.08 3.51
CA ALA A 6 -2.19 7.06 2.07
C ALA A 6 -1.22 8.01 1.34
N TYR A 7 -0.89 7.66 0.10
CA TYR A 7 -0.21 8.55 -0.84
C TYR A 7 -1.19 9.56 -1.43
N PHE A 8 -0.77 10.82 -1.48
CA PHE A 8 -1.56 11.92 -2.03
C PHE A 8 -0.98 12.32 -3.38
N PRO A 9 -1.70 12.18 -4.51
CA PRO A 9 -1.27 12.72 -5.78
C PRO A 9 -1.36 14.26 -5.77
N PRO A 10 -0.69 14.95 -6.72
CA PRO A 10 -0.75 16.41 -6.84
C PRO A 10 -2.17 16.99 -6.89
N SER A 11 -3.12 16.25 -7.47
CA SER A 11 -4.54 16.64 -7.52
C SER A 11 -5.23 16.77 -6.15
N LEU A 12 -4.59 16.30 -5.07
CA LEU A 12 -5.09 16.41 -3.70
C LEU A 12 -4.28 17.40 -2.83
N PHE A 13 -3.28 18.10 -3.38
CA PHE A 13 -2.41 18.97 -2.58
C PHE A 13 -3.11 20.20 -2.00
N ASP A 14 -4.21 20.65 -2.60
CA ASP A 14 -5.02 21.74 -2.07
C ASP A 14 -5.95 21.31 -0.93
N THR A 15 -5.89 20.04 -0.49
CA THR A 15 -6.64 19.58 0.68
C THR A 15 -6.17 20.36 1.91
N PRO A 16 -7.08 21.05 2.64
CA PRO A 16 -6.70 21.75 3.87
C PRO A 16 -5.97 20.82 4.82
N TYR A 17 -4.86 21.28 5.40
CA TYR A 17 -4.06 20.48 6.34
C TYR A 17 -4.75 20.40 7.71
N ASP A 18 -5.81 19.62 7.75
CA ASP A 18 -6.77 19.45 8.82
C ASP A 18 -7.16 17.97 8.94
N TYR A 19 -7.46 17.50 10.16
CA TYR A 19 -7.69 16.09 10.43
C TYR A 19 -8.90 15.57 9.66
N GLU A 20 -10.02 16.27 9.74
CA GLU A 20 -11.27 15.90 9.10
C GLU A 20 -11.19 16.03 7.57
N ALA A 21 -10.53 17.08 7.08
CA ALA A 21 -10.32 17.28 5.64
C ALA A 21 -9.49 16.15 5.01
N PHE A 22 -8.43 15.69 5.67
CA PHE A 22 -7.63 14.55 5.20
C PHE A 22 -8.40 13.24 5.31
N ALA A 23 -9.11 13.01 6.42
CA ALA A 23 -9.91 11.80 6.60
C ALA A 23 -11.00 11.65 5.52
N ALA A 24 -11.64 12.76 5.12
CA ALA A 24 -12.63 12.79 4.04
C ALA A 24 -12.06 12.40 2.65
N ARG A 25 -10.73 12.33 2.51
CA ARG A 25 -10.01 11.92 1.30
C ARG A 25 -9.30 10.58 1.47
N ASP A 26 -9.71 9.76 2.44
CA ASP A 26 -9.05 8.50 2.83
C ASP A 26 -7.58 8.70 3.25
N GLY A 27 -7.24 9.91 3.71
CA GLY A 27 -5.90 10.31 4.12
C GLY A 27 -5.66 10.28 5.61
N LEU A 28 -4.39 10.46 6.00
CA LEU A 28 -3.95 10.49 7.39
C LEU A 28 -2.84 11.53 7.59
N ILE A 29 -3.10 12.54 8.42
CA ILE A 29 -2.05 13.47 8.90
C ILE A 29 -1.05 12.72 9.78
N GLY A 30 -1.52 11.85 10.66
CA GLY A 30 -0.69 11.12 11.61
C GLY A 30 0.05 12.07 12.55
N HIS A 31 1.36 11.85 12.71
CA HIS A 31 2.24 12.71 13.53
C HIS A 31 2.78 13.95 12.78
N GLY A 32 2.14 14.34 11.66
CA GLY A 32 2.56 15.51 10.86
C GLY A 32 3.76 15.26 9.93
N GLY A 33 4.26 14.02 9.86
CA GLY A 33 5.35 13.65 8.95
C GLY A 33 4.92 13.66 7.49
N ILE A 34 5.70 14.38 6.67
CA ILE A 34 5.54 14.51 5.21
C ILE A 34 6.76 13.87 4.55
N VAL A 35 6.53 12.91 3.66
CA VAL A 35 7.55 12.29 2.83
C VAL A 35 7.19 12.61 1.38
N VAL A 36 8.15 13.16 0.63
CA VAL A 36 7.96 13.58 -0.76
C VAL A 36 8.70 12.61 -1.66
N PHE A 37 8.02 12.15 -2.71
CA PHE A 37 8.58 11.36 -3.80
C PHE A 37 8.51 12.21 -5.07
N ASP A 38 9.54 12.16 -5.90
CA ASP A 38 9.51 12.77 -7.24
C ASP A 38 8.99 11.76 -8.28
N ASP A 39 8.97 12.15 -9.54
CA ASP A 39 8.43 11.35 -10.66
C ASP A 39 9.26 10.09 -10.98
N SER A 40 10.38 9.86 -10.29
CA SER A 40 11.19 8.63 -10.44
C SER A 40 10.68 7.47 -9.56
N VAL A 41 9.72 7.73 -8.66
CA VAL A 41 9.15 6.71 -7.78
C VAL A 41 8.40 5.63 -8.55
N ASP A 42 8.50 4.40 -8.06
CA ASP A 42 7.67 3.28 -8.51
C ASP A 42 6.63 2.96 -7.43
N MET A 43 5.38 3.31 -7.68
CA MET A 43 4.30 3.16 -6.72
C MET A 43 3.89 1.71 -6.48
N ALA A 44 4.15 0.80 -7.43
CA ALA A 44 3.97 -0.63 -7.21
C ALA A 44 5.03 -1.18 -6.24
N ALA A 45 6.29 -0.72 -6.37
CA ALA A 45 7.33 -1.02 -5.39
C ALA A 45 7.00 -0.46 -4.00
N GLN A 46 6.42 0.73 -3.91
CA GLN A 46 5.97 1.31 -2.64
C GLN A 46 4.82 0.53 -1.99
N ALA A 47 3.84 0.07 -2.78
CA ALA A 47 2.79 -0.80 -2.27
C ALA A 47 3.36 -2.14 -1.76
N ARG A 48 4.31 -2.72 -2.49
CA ARG A 48 5.02 -3.94 -2.07
C ARG A 48 5.76 -3.70 -0.75
N PHE A 49 6.48 -2.58 -0.64
CA PHE A 49 7.20 -2.19 0.57
C PHE A 49 6.28 -2.02 1.78
N ALA A 50 5.08 -1.44 1.61
CA ALA A 50 4.13 -1.32 2.71
C ALA A 50 3.72 -2.69 3.28
N MET A 51 3.53 -3.69 2.41
CA MET A 51 3.27 -5.07 2.82
C MET A 51 4.51 -5.72 3.46
N GLU A 52 5.71 -5.46 2.95
CA GLU A 52 6.97 -5.93 3.53
C GLU A 52 7.22 -5.37 4.94
N PHE A 53 7.07 -4.06 5.11
CA PHE A 53 7.17 -3.39 6.41
C PHE A 53 6.19 -3.99 7.42
N CYS A 54 4.94 -4.21 7.01
CA CYS A 54 3.94 -4.86 7.86
C CYS A 54 4.32 -6.30 8.24
N ALA A 55 4.94 -7.05 7.33
CA ALA A 55 5.38 -8.42 7.59
C ALA A 55 6.54 -8.46 8.60
N ILE A 56 7.50 -7.54 8.46
CA ILE A 56 8.68 -7.43 9.32
C ILE A 56 8.28 -6.96 10.73
N GLU A 57 7.46 -5.91 10.82
CA GLU A 57 7.12 -5.25 12.09
C GLU A 57 5.90 -5.86 12.80
N SER A 58 5.27 -6.86 12.19
CA SER A 58 4.11 -7.52 12.77
C SER A 58 4.47 -8.16 14.13
N CYS A 59 3.77 -7.75 15.19
CA CYS A 59 3.85 -8.40 16.51
C CYS A 59 3.34 -9.86 16.51
N GLY A 60 2.72 -10.29 15.41
CA GLY A 60 2.40 -11.69 15.12
C GLY A 60 1.02 -12.17 15.56
N LYS A 61 0.28 -11.34 16.31
CA LYS A 61 -1.00 -11.73 16.94
C LYS A 61 -2.14 -11.97 15.95
N CYS A 62 -2.24 -11.16 14.89
CA CYS A 62 -3.36 -11.24 13.93
C CYS A 62 -2.90 -11.95 12.66
N THR A 63 -3.60 -12.99 12.23
CA THR A 63 -3.27 -13.72 10.99
C THR A 63 -3.23 -12.81 9.74
N PRO A 64 -4.19 -11.89 9.52
CA PRO A 64 -4.12 -10.96 8.39
C PRO A 64 -2.86 -10.11 8.37
N CYS A 65 -2.46 -9.59 9.54
CA CYS A 65 -1.25 -8.77 9.67
C CYS A 65 0.04 -9.59 9.49
N ARG A 66 0.14 -10.76 10.14
CA ARG A 66 1.38 -11.57 10.14
C ARG A 66 1.62 -12.34 8.83
N ILE A 67 0.56 -12.92 8.27
CA ILE A 67 0.65 -13.79 7.09
C ILE A 67 0.11 -13.09 5.86
N GLY A 68 -1.00 -12.36 6.00
CA GLY A 68 -1.61 -11.65 4.88
C GLY A 68 -0.66 -10.63 4.26
N SER A 69 0.15 -9.92 5.04
CA SER A 69 1.19 -9.02 4.54
C SER A 69 2.25 -9.72 3.66
N VAL A 70 2.69 -10.93 4.03
CA VAL A 70 3.58 -11.75 3.18
C VAL A 70 2.89 -12.12 1.86
N ARG A 71 1.62 -12.54 1.93
CA ARG A 71 0.82 -12.85 0.73
C ARG A 71 0.60 -11.61 -0.14
N GLY A 72 0.46 -10.44 0.47
CA GLY A 72 0.33 -9.17 -0.24
C GLY A 72 1.56 -8.86 -1.09
N GLN A 73 2.76 -9.10 -0.58
CA GLN A 73 4.00 -8.98 -1.36
C GLN A 73 3.98 -9.91 -2.58
N GLU A 74 3.68 -11.20 -2.36
CA GLU A 74 3.62 -12.21 -3.43
C GLU A 74 2.58 -11.84 -4.51
N VAL A 75 1.42 -11.33 -4.11
CA VAL A 75 0.36 -10.91 -5.04
C VAL A 75 0.80 -9.67 -5.83
N ILE A 76 1.44 -8.69 -5.19
CA ILE A 76 1.97 -7.51 -5.88
C ILE A 76 3.07 -7.93 -6.87
N ASP A 77 3.96 -8.85 -6.49
CA ASP A 77 5.00 -9.40 -7.37
C ASP A 77 4.39 -10.06 -8.62
N ARG A 78 3.25 -10.75 -8.50
CA ARG A 78 2.50 -11.30 -9.66
C ARG A 78 1.87 -10.22 -10.53
N ILE A 79 1.31 -9.17 -9.93
CA ILE A 79 0.71 -8.03 -10.65
C ILE A 79 1.75 -7.34 -11.54
N VAL A 80 2.92 -7.02 -10.97
CA VAL A 80 4.03 -6.39 -11.70
C VAL A 80 4.73 -7.37 -12.64
N GLY A 81 4.69 -8.68 -12.37
CA GLY A 81 5.13 -9.73 -13.31
C GLY A 81 4.19 -9.93 -14.50
N GLY A 82 2.97 -9.38 -14.46
CA GLY A 82 1.97 -9.53 -15.51
C GLY A 82 1.17 -10.83 -15.48
N GLU A 83 1.23 -11.58 -14.37
CA GLU A 83 0.49 -12.81 -14.18
C GLU A 83 -0.95 -12.49 -13.75
N ASN A 84 -1.96 -12.90 -14.53
CA ASN A 84 -3.40 -12.76 -14.24
C ASN A 84 -3.76 -11.43 -13.54
N ARG A 85 -3.26 -10.32 -14.09
CA ARG A 85 -3.21 -9.02 -13.38
C ARG A 85 -4.54 -8.59 -12.78
N GLY A 86 -5.63 -8.70 -13.54
CA GLY A 86 -6.96 -8.31 -13.06
C GLY A 86 -7.40 -9.12 -11.84
N GLU A 87 -7.23 -10.44 -11.88
CA GLU A 87 -7.58 -11.34 -10.76
C GLU A 87 -6.70 -11.06 -9.53
N ASN A 88 -5.40 -10.83 -9.73
CA ASN A 88 -4.49 -10.52 -8.64
C ASN A 88 -4.76 -9.14 -8.03
N ILE A 89 -5.20 -8.15 -8.82
CA ILE A 89 -5.65 -6.85 -8.29
C ILE A 89 -6.88 -7.06 -7.39
N SER A 90 -7.90 -7.77 -7.86
CA SER A 90 -9.08 -8.07 -7.03
C SER A 90 -8.71 -8.81 -5.75
N LEU A 91 -7.80 -9.78 -5.84
CA LEU A 91 -7.29 -10.52 -4.69
C LEU A 91 -6.53 -9.61 -3.70
N LEU A 92 -5.75 -8.65 -4.20
CA LEU A 92 -5.05 -7.68 -3.36
C LEU A 92 -6.03 -6.76 -2.63
N GLU A 93 -7.10 -6.32 -3.30
CA GLU A 93 -8.18 -5.52 -2.70
C GLU A 93 -8.91 -6.29 -1.60
N ASP A 94 -9.28 -7.55 -1.86
CA ASP A 94 -9.92 -8.44 -0.88
C ASP A 94 -9.01 -8.69 0.34
N LEU A 95 -7.72 -8.92 0.09
CA LEU A 95 -6.72 -9.06 1.13
C LEU A 95 -6.59 -7.77 1.96
N CYS A 96 -6.53 -6.61 1.32
CA CYS A 96 -6.50 -5.32 1.98
C CYS A 96 -7.71 -5.13 2.88
N GLN A 97 -8.90 -5.52 2.43
CA GLN A 97 -10.11 -5.46 3.25
C GLN A 97 -10.04 -6.44 4.44
N THR A 98 -9.48 -7.63 4.24
CA THR A 98 -9.22 -8.60 5.31
C THR A 98 -8.25 -8.04 6.36
N LEU A 99 -7.20 -7.31 5.94
CA LEU A 99 -6.28 -6.61 6.86
C LEU A 99 -6.99 -5.51 7.65
N LYS A 100 -7.79 -4.67 6.99
CA LYS A 100 -8.55 -3.57 7.64
C LYS A 100 -9.47 -4.10 8.74
N LEU A 101 -10.23 -5.16 8.44
CA LEU A 101 -11.26 -5.68 9.35
C LEU A 101 -10.74 -6.71 10.37
N GLY A 102 -9.67 -7.43 10.03
CA GLY A 102 -9.16 -8.55 10.82
C GLY A 102 -7.89 -8.26 11.63
N SER A 103 -7.45 -7.00 11.69
CA SER A 103 -6.28 -6.58 12.47
C SER A 103 -6.70 -5.92 13.78
N LEU A 104 -6.10 -6.36 14.89
CA LEU A 104 -6.38 -5.84 16.23
C LEU A 104 -5.76 -4.46 16.51
N CYS A 105 -4.84 -3.99 15.66
CA CYS A 105 -4.21 -2.67 15.80
C CYS A 105 -3.97 -2.01 14.44
N ALA A 106 -3.55 -0.75 14.49
CA ALA A 106 -3.36 0.08 13.31
C ALA A 106 -2.26 -0.41 12.37
N LEU A 107 -1.25 -1.18 12.81
CA LEU A 107 -0.22 -1.70 11.90
C LEU A 107 -0.88 -2.49 10.77
N GLY A 108 -1.55 -3.60 11.10
CA GLY A 108 -2.26 -4.40 10.09
C GLY A 108 -3.47 -3.66 9.51
N GLY A 109 -4.20 -2.90 10.33
CA GLY A 109 -5.42 -2.22 9.90
C GLY A 109 -5.18 -1.08 8.91
N PHE A 110 -4.02 -0.41 8.98
CA PHE A 110 -3.69 0.74 8.15
C PHE A 110 -2.64 0.46 7.07
N THR A 111 -1.92 -0.67 7.10
CA THR A 111 -1.10 -1.12 5.93
C THR A 111 -1.84 -1.04 4.59
N PRO A 112 -3.16 -1.31 4.51
CA PRO A 112 -3.93 -1.13 3.27
C PRO A 112 -3.98 0.30 2.71
N TYR A 113 -3.76 1.35 3.51
CA TYR A 113 -3.86 2.74 3.05
C TYR A 113 -2.81 3.10 1.98
N PRO A 114 -1.49 2.92 2.21
CA PRO A 114 -0.49 3.14 1.18
C PRO A 114 -0.68 2.22 -0.04
N VAL A 115 -1.10 0.98 0.15
CA VAL A 115 -1.31 0.01 -0.94
C VAL A 115 -2.46 0.43 -1.86
N LEU A 116 -3.64 0.69 -1.29
CA LEU A 116 -4.83 1.03 -2.06
C LEU A 116 -4.75 2.43 -2.66
N SER A 117 -4.13 3.40 -1.97
CA SER A 117 -3.92 4.74 -2.53
C SER A 117 -2.92 4.72 -3.69
N ALA A 118 -1.84 3.95 -3.59
CA ALA A 118 -0.91 3.74 -4.70
C ALA A 118 -1.63 3.14 -5.91
N LEU A 119 -2.40 2.07 -5.72
CA LEU A 119 -3.16 1.40 -6.78
C LEU A 119 -4.21 2.32 -7.42
N LYS A 120 -4.92 3.12 -6.61
CA LYS A 120 -5.99 4.02 -7.05
C LYS A 120 -5.46 5.24 -7.81
N HIS A 121 -4.38 5.84 -7.32
CA HIS A 121 -3.88 7.13 -7.83
C HIS A 121 -2.79 6.99 -8.89
N PHE A 122 -2.10 5.85 -8.92
CA PHE A 122 -0.98 5.58 -9.83
C PHE A 122 -1.10 4.17 -10.46
N PRO A 123 -2.25 3.82 -11.08
CA PRO A 123 -2.49 2.48 -11.62
C PRO A 123 -1.49 2.08 -12.73
N GLU A 124 -0.90 3.05 -13.42
CA GLU A 124 0.09 2.85 -14.48
C GLU A 124 1.34 2.09 -14.02
N ASP A 125 1.73 2.24 -12.75
CA ASP A 125 2.90 1.57 -12.20
C ASP A 125 2.67 0.07 -11.97
N PHE A 126 1.40 -0.34 -11.85
CA PHE A 126 1.02 -1.74 -11.71
C PHE A 126 0.82 -2.45 -13.07
N GLN A 127 0.87 -1.71 -14.18
CA GLN A 127 0.62 -2.23 -15.52
C GLN A 127 1.89 -2.65 -16.27
N ARG A 128 3.07 -2.16 -15.86
CA ARG A 128 4.33 -2.48 -16.51
C ARG A 128 4.81 -3.86 -16.08
N ALA A 129 4.93 -4.79 -17.02
CA ALA A 129 5.58 -6.08 -16.77
C ALA A 129 7.08 -5.85 -16.51
N ARG A 130 7.57 -6.21 -15.32
CA ARG A 130 8.99 -6.11 -14.96
C ARG A 130 9.55 -7.46 -14.55
N ALA A 131 10.81 -7.72 -14.90
CA ALA A 131 11.47 -8.96 -14.54
C ALA A 131 11.88 -8.91 -13.06
N TYR A 132 11.37 -9.85 -12.26
CA TYR A 132 11.74 -10.02 -10.85
C TYR A 132 13.10 -10.73 -10.75
N ASP A 133 14.14 -10.07 -10.21
CA ASP A 133 15.50 -10.65 -10.13
C ASP A 133 15.86 -11.22 -8.74
N GLY A 134 14.87 -11.39 -7.86
CA GLY A 134 15.07 -11.93 -6.51
C GLY A 134 15.74 -10.97 -5.53
N ARG A 135 16.08 -9.73 -5.93
CA ARG A 135 16.57 -8.65 -5.06
C ARG A 135 15.66 -7.41 -5.06
N GLY A 136 14.52 -7.49 -5.73
CA GLY A 136 13.56 -6.39 -5.90
C GLY A 136 13.13 -6.23 -7.37
N LEU A 137 12.26 -5.26 -7.62
CA LEU A 137 11.85 -4.85 -8.96
C LEU A 137 12.96 -3.97 -9.58
N LYS A 138 13.34 -4.27 -10.82
CA LYS A 138 14.10 -3.36 -11.68
C LYS A 138 13.16 -2.77 -12.72
#